data_AF-A0A1L8UKF7-F1
#
_entry.id   AF-A0A1L8UKF7-F1
#
_cell.length_a   1.000
_cell.length_b   1.000
_cell.length_c   1.000
_cell.angle_alpha   90.00
_cell.angle_beta   90.00
_cell.angle_gamma   90.00
#
_symmetry.space_group_name_H-M   'P 1'
#
loop_
_entity.id
_entity.type
_entity.pdbx_description
1 polymer ?
#
loop_
_entity_poly.entity_id
_entity_poly.type
_entity_poly.pdbx_seq_one_letter_code
_entity_poly.pdbx_strand_id
1 'polypeptide(L)'
;MRNNVNFELRNITPTIISNVKSEISIKNEEKKTPILEQTKDQLSFAPNSKFNLMTEWNKQFNPGKYTYNINLTDGKGNKWSFAKNFKIKAEVAEKLNKSSVYKKEKFIEKYFMYIVTILTILFIVLLWLIVSRFFKKSK
;
A
#
# COMPACT_ATOMS: atom_id res chain seq x y z
N MET A 1 -1.75 2.05 7.95
CA MET A 1 -0.75 2.44 6.94
C MET A 1 -0.93 1.57 5.70
N ARG A 2 -0.68 2.11 4.51
CA ARG A 2 -0.54 1.30 3.29
C ARG A 2 0.83 0.63 3.32
N ASN A 3 0.95 -0.55 2.74
CA ASN A 3 2.23 -1.20 2.61
C ASN A 3 3.12 -0.43 1.63
N ASN A 4 4.41 -0.36 1.89
CA ASN A 4 5.38 0.39 1.10
C ASN A 4 6.72 -0.35 1.06
N VAL A 5 7.44 -0.16 -0.05
CA VAL A 5 8.77 -0.70 -0.28
C VAL A 5 9.70 0.48 -0.53
N ASN A 6 10.86 0.49 0.12
CA ASN A 6 11.86 1.54 -0.07
C ASN A 6 13.11 0.96 -0.72
N PHE A 7 13.59 1.63 -1.77
CA PHE A 7 14.85 1.32 -2.43
C PHE A 7 15.88 2.39 -2.11
N GLU A 8 16.99 2.02 -1.47
CA GLU A 8 18.10 2.93 -1.22
C GLU A 8 19.00 2.99 -2.47
N LEU A 9 19.07 4.16 -3.10
CA LEU A 9 19.95 4.47 -4.23
C LEU A 9 21.04 5.43 -3.75
N ARG A 10 22.21 5.42 -4.40
CA ARG A 10 23.30 6.36 -4.09
C ARG A 10 23.79 7.02 -5.36
N ASN A 11 23.89 8.34 -5.34
CA ASN A 11 24.66 9.07 -6.33
C ASN A 11 26.14 9.02 -5.94
N ILE A 12 26.97 8.35 -6.75
CA ILE A 12 28.42 8.24 -6.52
C ILE A 12 29.22 9.34 -7.23
N THR A 13 28.56 10.22 -8.00
CA THR A 13 29.22 11.31 -8.70
C THR A 13 29.22 12.58 -7.83
N PRO A 14 30.18 13.50 -8.06
CA PRO A 14 30.24 14.78 -7.38
C PRO A 14 29.27 15.82 -7.98
N THR A 15 28.32 15.40 -8.82
CA THR A 15 27.40 16.28 -9.54
C THR A 15 25.94 15.95 -9.22
N ILE A 16 25.07 16.96 -9.25
CA ILE A 16 23.63 16.74 -9.11
C ILE A 16 23.13 16.01 -10.36
N ILE A 17 22.37 14.93 -10.16
CA ILE A 17 21.63 14.26 -11.23
C ILE A 17 20.18 14.73 -11.13
N SER A 18 19.72 15.50 -12.11
CA SER A 18 18.40 16.15 -12.11
C SER A 18 17.50 15.62 -13.24
N ASN A 19 16.20 15.92 -13.13
CA ASN A 19 15.16 15.51 -14.07
C ASN A 19 15.14 14.00 -14.31
N VAL A 20 15.34 13.21 -13.25
CA VAL A 20 15.36 11.76 -13.36
C VAL A 20 13.94 11.22 -13.41
N LYS A 21 13.67 10.47 -14.48
CA LYS A 21 12.54 9.55 -14.59
C LYS A 21 12.95 8.20 -14.04
N SER A 22 12.15 7.66 -13.13
CA SER A 22 12.31 6.35 -12.54
C SER A 22 11.14 5.46 -12.89
N GLU A 23 11.42 4.31 -13.49
CA GLU A 23 10.45 3.26 -13.80
C GLU A 23 10.74 2.05 -12.92
N ILE A 24 9.80 1.72 -12.04
CA ILE A 24 9.94 0.71 -11.00
C ILE A 24 8.94 -0.40 -11.31
N SER A 25 9.41 -1.65 -11.36
CA SER A 25 8.54 -2.81 -11.48
C SER A 25 8.92 -3.89 -10.47
N ILE A 26 7.92 -4.57 -9.93
CA ILE A 26 8.13 -5.74 -9.07
C ILE A 26 7.29 -6.90 -9.62
N LYS A 27 7.97 -8.00 -9.94
CA LYS A 27 7.39 -9.22 -10.50
C LYS A 27 7.58 -10.36 -9.51
N ASN A 28 6.58 -11.22 -9.37
CA ASN A 28 6.75 -12.50 -8.68
C ASN A 28 7.29 -13.50 -9.71
N GLU A 29 8.27 -14.31 -9.34
CA GLU A 29 8.91 -15.25 -10.28
C GLU A 29 7.92 -16.25 -10.90
N GLU A 30 6.84 -16.60 -10.19
CA GLU A 30 5.80 -17.52 -10.66
C GLU A 30 4.77 -16.85 -11.58
N LYS A 31 4.67 -15.52 -11.58
CA LYS A 31 3.69 -14.76 -12.36
C LYS A 31 4.37 -13.90 -13.41
N LYS A 32 4.01 -14.08 -14.67
CA LYS A 32 4.53 -13.25 -15.78
C LYS A 32 4.15 -11.77 -15.66
N THR A 33 3.04 -11.45 -15.00
CA THR A 33 2.56 -10.07 -14.84
C THR A 33 3.19 -9.39 -13.61
N PRO A 34 3.64 -8.12 -13.77
CA PRO A 34 4.11 -7.33 -12.64
C PRO A 34 3.00 -7.08 -11.65
N ILE A 35 3.32 -7.28 -10.38
CA ILE A 35 2.40 -7.05 -9.26
C ILE A 35 2.33 -5.57 -8.94
N LEU A 36 3.38 -4.84 -9.29
CA LEU A 36 3.51 -3.41 -9.13
C LEU A 36 4.31 -2.85 -10.30
N GLU A 37 3.79 -1.75 -10.84
CA GLU A 37 4.53 -0.83 -11.71
C GLU A 37 4.27 0.59 -11.23
N GLN A 38 5.33 1.40 -11.15
CA GLN A 38 5.23 2.80 -10.77
C GLN A 38 6.27 3.60 -11.53
N THR A 39 5.84 4.74 -12.07
CA THR A 39 6.74 5.74 -12.65
C THR A 39 6.79 6.95 -11.74
N LYS A 40 7.97 7.52 -11.56
CA LYS A 40 8.20 8.80 -10.88
C LYS A 40 9.06 9.69 -11.74
N ASP A 41 8.62 10.91 -11.95
CA ASP A 41 9.34 11.90 -12.75
C ASP A 41 9.93 13.00 -11.87
N GLN A 42 10.79 13.82 -12.48
CA GLN A 42 11.36 15.04 -11.86
C GLN A 42 12.14 14.78 -10.56
N LEU A 43 12.73 13.58 -10.41
CA LEU A 43 13.57 13.27 -9.27
C LEU A 43 14.94 13.96 -9.40
N SER A 44 15.55 14.28 -8.26
CA SER A 44 16.90 14.83 -8.19
C SER A 44 17.71 14.15 -7.09
N PHE A 45 18.96 13.80 -7.41
CA PHE A 45 19.89 13.13 -6.51
C PHE A 45 21.07 14.05 -6.22
N ALA A 46 21.30 14.35 -4.94
CA ALA A 46 22.40 15.19 -4.52
C ALA A 46 23.76 14.47 -4.71
N PRO A 47 24.87 15.21 -4.85
CA PRO A 47 26.20 14.63 -4.99
C PRO A 47 26.57 13.74 -3.80
N ASN A 48 27.20 12.59 -4.06
CA ASN A 48 27.70 11.68 -3.01
C ASN A 48 26.66 11.26 -1.96
N SER A 49 25.35 11.38 -2.25
CA SER A 49 24.27 11.20 -1.28
C SER A 49 23.49 9.90 -1.50
N LYS A 50 22.80 9.46 -0.45
CA LYS A 50 21.77 8.42 -0.51
C LYS A 50 20.41 9.04 -0.85
N PHE A 51 19.57 8.27 -1.51
CA PHE A 51 18.20 8.62 -1.86
C PHE A 51 17.28 7.42 -1.60
N ASN A 52 16.15 7.69 -0.96
CA ASN A 52 15.14 6.69 -0.61
C ASN A 52 13.98 6.76 -1.59
N LEU A 53 13.97 5.83 -2.55
CA LEU A 53 12.89 5.71 -3.53
C LEU A 53 11.78 4.84 -2.95
N MET A 54 10.79 5.49 -2.36
CA MET A 54 9.60 4.83 -1.79
C MET A 54 8.56 4.51 -2.86
N THR A 55 8.03 3.29 -2.83
CA THR A 55 7.02 2.76 -3.75
C THR A 55 5.86 2.16 -2.97
N GLU A 56 4.63 2.48 -3.37
CA GLU A 56 3.43 2.03 -2.65
C GLU A 56 3.00 0.63 -3.08
N TRP A 57 2.96 -0.29 -2.12
CA TRP A 57 2.46 -1.64 -2.33
C TRP A 57 0.97 -1.70 -1.95
N ASN A 58 0.09 -1.35 -2.90
CA ASN A 58 -1.35 -1.21 -2.66
C ASN A 58 -2.14 -2.53 -2.46
N LYS A 59 -1.44 -3.64 -2.18
CA LYS A 59 -2.03 -4.98 -1.94
C LYS A 59 -1.47 -5.59 -0.65
N GLN A 60 -1.96 -6.75 -0.27
CA GLN A 60 -1.27 -7.55 0.74
C GLN A 60 0.06 -8.06 0.18
N PHE A 61 1.05 -8.21 1.06
CA PHE A 61 2.26 -8.94 0.73
C PHE A 61 1.92 -10.43 0.70
N ASN A 62 2.25 -11.10 -0.41
CA ASN A 62 2.15 -12.54 -0.49
C ASN A 62 3.55 -13.13 -0.26
N PRO A 63 3.67 -14.27 0.44
CA PRO A 63 4.94 -14.97 0.54
C PRO A 63 5.35 -15.48 -0.85
N GLY A 64 6.64 -15.41 -1.16
CA GLY A 64 7.14 -15.84 -2.48
C GLY A 64 8.48 -15.25 -2.85
N LYS A 65 8.95 -15.59 -4.05
CA LYS A 65 10.15 -15.02 -4.67
C LYS A 65 9.75 -13.93 -5.65
N TYR A 66 10.51 -12.85 -5.64
CA TYR A 66 10.22 -11.65 -6.39
C TYR A 66 11.51 -11.08 -6.98
N THR A 67 11.36 -10.36 -8.07
CA THR A 67 12.42 -9.56 -8.68
C THR A 67 11.91 -8.13 -8.79
N TYR A 68 12.69 -7.17 -8.29
CA TYR A 68 12.45 -5.76 -8.63
C TYR A 68 13.36 -5.35 -9.79
N ASN A 69 12.87 -4.44 -10.62
CA ASN A 69 13.65 -3.72 -11.63
C ASN A 69 13.41 -2.23 -11.47
N ILE A 70 14.47 -1.44 -11.49
CA ILE A 70 14.43 0.02 -11.44
C ILE A 70 15.25 0.55 -12.62
N ASN A 71 14.60 1.22 -13.55
CA ASN A 71 15.27 1.94 -14.63
C ASN A 71 15.21 3.44 -14.34
N LEU A 72 16.35 4.11 -14.42
CA LEU A 72 16.50 5.55 -14.24
C LEU A 72 16.98 6.15 -15.55
N THR A 73 16.39 7.27 -15.96
CA THR A 73 16.87 8.11 -17.06
C THR A 73 16.91 9.55 -16.60
N ASP A 74 18.07 10.22 -16.66
CA ASP A 74 18.17 11.64 -16.30
C ASP A 74 17.83 12.58 -17.47
N GLY A 75 17.75 13.89 -17.17
CA GLY A 75 17.48 14.91 -18.20
C GLY A 75 18.60 15.08 -19.23
N LYS A 76 19.76 14.44 -19.05
CA LYS A 76 20.89 14.45 -19.98
C LYS A 76 20.94 13.18 -20.84
N GLY A 77 20.01 12.24 -20.63
CA GLY A 77 19.94 10.97 -21.35
C GLY A 77 20.79 9.85 -20.75
N ASN A 78 21.44 10.05 -19.60
CA ASN A 78 22.14 8.98 -18.90
C ASN A 78 21.13 7.97 -18.35
N LYS A 79 21.49 6.68 -18.41
CA LYS A 79 20.61 5.58 -18.02
C LYS A 79 21.27 4.65 -17.01
N TRP A 80 20.51 4.22 -16.02
CA TRP A 80 20.93 3.22 -15.03
C TRP A 80 19.82 2.20 -14.83
N SER A 81 20.19 0.93 -14.67
CA SER A 81 19.26 -0.17 -14.44
C SER A 81 19.72 -1.01 -13.26
N PHE A 82 18.80 -1.26 -12.32
CA PHE A 82 19.04 -2.06 -11.13
C PHE A 82 18.02 -3.19 -11.07
N ALA A 83 18.49 -4.42 -10.89
CA ALA A 83 17.64 -5.59 -10.72
C ALA A 83 18.15 -6.46 -9.58
N LYS A 84 17.24 -7.00 -8.76
CA LYS A 84 17.61 -7.94 -7.69
C LYS A 84 16.45 -8.85 -7.31
N ASN A 85 16.78 -10.10 -7.04
CA ASN A 85 15.86 -11.08 -6.52
C ASN A 85 15.78 -11.00 -5.00
N PHE A 86 14.57 -11.11 -4.46
CA PHE A 86 14.31 -11.12 -3.03
C PHE A 86 13.17 -12.07 -2.69
N LYS A 87 13.13 -12.54 -1.44
CA LYS A 87 12.10 -13.45 -0.95
C LYS A 87 11.33 -12.80 0.18
N ILE A 88 10.00 -12.80 0.07
CA ILE A 88 9.12 -12.42 1.16
C ILE A 88 8.78 -13.71 1.94
N LYS A 89 9.22 -13.78 3.20
CA LYS A 89 8.88 -14.89 4.11
C LYS A 89 7.44 -14.76 4.59
N ALA A 90 6.78 -15.89 4.85
CA ALA A 90 5.39 -15.93 5.28
C ALA A 90 5.14 -15.15 6.58
N GLU A 91 5.99 -15.35 7.59
CA GLU A 91 5.91 -14.65 8.87
C GLU A 91 6.02 -13.11 8.71
N VAL A 92 6.92 -12.67 7.83
CA VAL A 92 7.14 -11.24 7.54
C VAL A 92 5.93 -10.65 6.82
N ALA A 93 5.41 -11.35 5.81
CA ALA A 93 4.20 -10.95 5.10
C ALA A 93 3.01 -10.82 6.06
N GLU A 94 2.80 -11.82 6.92
CA GLU A 94 1.71 -11.81 7.90
C GLU A 94 1.85 -10.65 8.89
N LYS A 95 3.04 -10.44 9.44
CA LYS A 95 3.31 -9.33 10.37
C LYS A 95 3.03 -7.97 9.73
N LEU A 96 3.52 -7.73 8.52
CA LEU A 96 3.31 -6.47 7.80
C LEU A 96 1.85 -6.27 7.37
N ASN A 97 1.16 -7.34 6.98
CA ASN A 97 -0.25 -7.28 6.59
C ASN A 97 -1.19 -7.08 7.79
N LYS A 98 -0.83 -7.53 9.00
CA LYS A 98 -1.63 -7.28 10.22
C LYS A 98 -1.74 -5.78 10.54
N SER A 99 -0.71 -5.00 10.24
CA SER A 99 -0.68 -3.54 10.41
C SER A 99 -1.26 -2.74 9.23
N SER A 100 -1.65 -3.40 8.12
CA SER A 100 -2.06 -2.70 6.90
C SER A 100 -3.54 -2.32 6.90
N VAL A 101 -3.84 -1.10 6.41
CA VAL A 101 -5.23 -0.58 6.32
C VAL A 101 -6.08 -1.42 5.36
N TYR A 102 -5.47 -2.09 4.39
CA TYR A 102 -6.18 -2.96 3.44
C TYR A 102 -6.94 -4.10 4.14
N LYS A 103 -6.40 -4.68 5.24
CA LYS A 103 -7.14 -5.68 6.03
C LYS A 103 -8.35 -5.06 6.73
N LYS A 104 -8.24 -3.80 7.17
CA LYS A 104 -9.32 -3.05 7.83
C LYS A 104 -10.42 -2.67 6.85
N GLU A 105 -10.06 -2.21 5.64
CA GLU A 105 -11.02 -1.89 4.57
C GLU A 105 -11.88 -3.11 4.21
N LYS A 106 -11.26 -4.27 3.92
CA LYS A 106 -12.02 -5.51 3.65
C LYS A 106 -12.90 -5.97 4.80
N PHE A 107 -12.47 -5.77 6.05
CA PHE A 107 -13.30 -6.09 7.21
C PHE A 107 -14.52 -5.17 7.29
N ILE A 108 -14.32 -3.86 7.17
CA ILE A 108 -15.41 -2.89 7.18
C ILE A 108 -16.39 -3.18 6.04
N GLU A 109 -15.93 -3.32 4.80
CA GLU A 109 -16.78 -3.64 3.65
C GLU A 109 -17.61 -4.91 3.85
N LYS A 110 -16.98 -6.00 4.36
CA LYS A 110 -17.66 -7.27 4.58
C LYS A 110 -18.75 -7.19 5.65
N TYR A 111 -18.52 -6.42 6.72
CA TYR A 111 -19.42 -6.36 7.87
C TYR A 111 -20.30 -5.10 7.90
N PHE A 112 -20.13 -4.16 6.97
CA PHE A 112 -20.84 -2.88 6.94
C PHE A 112 -22.36 -3.08 6.93
N MET A 113 -22.85 -3.95 6.05
CA MET A 113 -24.29 -4.28 6.00
C MET A 113 -24.79 -4.85 7.34
N TYR A 114 -24.02 -5.73 7.99
CA TYR A 114 -24.43 -6.34 9.26
C TYR A 114 -24.49 -5.32 10.41
N ILE A 115 -23.53 -4.39 10.44
CA ILE A 115 -23.50 -3.29 11.43
C ILE A 115 -24.71 -2.36 11.23
N VAL A 116 -25.02 -1.99 9.97
CA VAL A 116 -26.20 -1.16 9.65
C VAL A 116 -27.50 -1.87 10.03
N THR A 117 -27.61 -3.18 9.78
CA THR A 117 -28.79 -3.95 10.17
C THR A 117 -28.99 -3.98 11.68
N ILE A 118 -27.93 -4.24 12.46
CA ILE A 118 -28.01 -4.25 13.93
C ILE A 118 -28.41 -2.88 14.48
N LEU A 119 -27.83 -1.79 13.97
CA LEU A 119 -28.17 -0.43 14.40
C LEU A 119 -29.63 -0.09 14.10
N THR A 120 -30.13 -0.50 12.93
CA THR A 120 -31.54 -0.30 12.55
C THR A 120 -32.48 -1.04 13.49
N ILE A 121 -32.18 -2.30 13.82
CA ILE A 121 -33.01 -3.10 14.76
C ILE A 121 -33.01 -2.46 16.15
N LEU A 122 -31.84 -2.05 16.67
CA LEU A 122 -31.71 -1.35 17.94
C LEU A 122 -32.57 -0.08 17.97
N PHE A 123 -32.55 0.70 16.89
CA PHE A 123 -33.35 1.92 16.77
C PHE A 123 -34.85 1.64 16.81
N ILE A 124 -35.33 0.60 16.11
CA ILE A 124 -36.74 0.18 16.12
C ILE A 124 -37.17 -0.27 17.52
N VAL A 125 -36.34 -1.06 18.22
CA VAL A 125 -36.63 -1.49 19.60
C VAL A 125 -36.70 -0.30 20.55
N LEU A 126 -35.81 0.67 20.39
CA LEU A 126 -35.80 1.90 21.20
C LEU A 126 -37.07 2.72 20.98
N LEU A 127 -37.50 2.89 19.73
CA LEU A 127 -38.76 3.55 19.40
C LEU A 127 -39.96 2.80 20.00
N TRP A 128 -40.00 1.47 19.90
CA TRP A 128 -41.07 0.66 20.47
C TRP A 128 -41.15 0.79 22.01
N LEU A 129 -40.01 0.83 22.70
CA LEU A 129 -39.94 1.04 24.15
C LEU A 129 -40.42 2.44 24.57
N ILE A 130 -40.08 3.48 23.80
CA ILE A 130 -40.55 4.85 24.06
C ILE A 130 -42.06 4.94 23.88
N VAL A 131 -42.57 4.43 22.76
CA VAL A 131 -44.01 4.41 22.45
C VAL A 131 -44.79 3.63 23.50
N SER A 132 -44.34 2.42 23.85
CA SER A 132 -45.01 1.60 24.88
C SER A 132 -45.02 2.26 26.26
N ARG A 133 -43.98 3.02 26.63
CA ARG A 133 -43.98 3.80 27.88
C ARG A 133 -44.94 5.00 27.84
N PHE A 134 -45.08 5.67 26.70
CA PHE A 134 -46.07 6.74 26.53
C PHE A 134 -47.50 6.22 26.63
N PHE A 135 -47.81 5.08 26.01
CA PHE A 135 -49.16 4.49 26.06
C PHE A 135 -49.52 3.90 27.44
N LYS A 136 -48.54 3.47 28.24
CA LYS A 136 -48.80 2.93 29.59
C LYS A 136 -49.07 4.00 30.65
N LYS A 137 -48.77 5.27 30.37
CA LYS A 137 -48.96 6.41 31.29
C LYS A 137 -50.34 7.08 31.18
N SER A 138 -51.17 6.66 30.23
CA SER A 138 -52.50 7.22 29.92
C SER A 138 -53.67 6.39 30.46
N LYS A 139 -53.43 5.45 31.38
CA LYS A 139 -54.49 4.66 32.02
C LYS A 139 -54.36 4.72 33.53
#